data_AF-A0A5P9CZ52-F1
#
_entry.id   AF-A0A5P9CZ52-F1
#
_cell.length_a   1.000
_cell.length_b   1.000
_cell.length_c   1.000
_cell.angle_alpha   90.00
_cell.angle_beta   90.00
_cell.angle_gamma   90.00
#
_symmetry.space_group_name_H-M   'P 1'
#
loop_
_entity.id
_entity.type
_entity.pdbx_description
1 polymer ?
#
loop_
_entity_poly.entity_id
_entity_poly.type
_entity_poly.pdbx_seq_one_letter_code
_entity_poly.pdbx_strand_id
1 'polypeptide(L)'
;MADFDDITGWREELEAFKATDEGRVFFGKFGWGNATRLTFEQEVRFAEELFRHDEIREALKKSAKWVKFLDDNPEFGQEDERFWDLCPVEDNKTVSAFKRWYAMKQNIALGPSTFSAGKRLAIDLANGDLPSLRSPEAEQFVREEFSWIVGFPKEAQ
;
A
#
# COMPACT_ATOMS: atom_id res chain seq x y z
N MET A 1 2.46 -4.95 19.57
CA MET A 1 2.60 -4.53 18.16
C MET A 1 3.11 -5.75 17.41
N ALA A 2 2.60 -6.04 16.21
CA ALA A 2 3.15 -7.18 15.45
C ALA A 2 4.63 -6.93 15.14
N ASP A 3 5.42 -8.00 15.22
CA ASP A 3 6.82 -8.00 14.83
C ASP A 3 6.91 -8.11 13.30
N PHE A 4 7.68 -7.20 12.71
CA PHE A 4 7.95 -7.13 11.27
C PHE A 4 9.45 -7.20 11.00
N ASP A 5 10.29 -7.53 11.98
CA ASP A 5 11.74 -7.56 11.79
C ASP A 5 12.15 -8.74 10.90
N ASP A 6 11.45 -9.87 11.03
CA ASP A 6 11.58 -11.05 10.18
C ASP A 6 10.22 -11.41 9.56
N ILE A 7 10.16 -11.35 8.23
CA ILE A 7 8.97 -11.73 7.46
C ILE A 7 9.10 -13.12 6.82
N THR A 8 10.11 -13.91 7.21
CA THR A 8 10.24 -15.28 6.70
C THR A 8 8.96 -16.08 6.93
N GLY A 9 8.39 -16.65 5.87
CA GLY A 9 7.13 -17.39 5.95
C GLY A 9 5.86 -16.53 5.87
N TRP A 10 5.97 -15.22 5.60
CA TRP A 10 4.80 -14.31 5.58
C TRP A 10 3.73 -14.72 4.57
N ARG A 11 4.13 -15.33 3.45
CA ARG A 11 3.19 -15.80 2.42
C ARG A 11 2.42 -17.01 2.90
N GLU A 12 3.12 -17.98 3.47
CA GLU A 12 2.55 -19.19 4.03
C GLU A 12 1.60 -18.85 5.18
N GLU A 13 1.99 -17.90 6.04
CA GLU A 13 1.12 -17.38 7.11
C GLU A 13 -0.14 -16.72 6.54
N LEU A 14 -0.01 -15.87 5.51
CA LEU A 14 -1.13 -15.24 4.84
C LEU A 14 -2.10 -16.27 4.22
N GLU A 15 -1.57 -17.27 3.51
CA GLU A 15 -2.39 -18.31 2.88
C GLU A 15 -3.05 -19.21 3.92
N ALA A 16 -2.34 -19.58 4.99
CA ALA A 16 -2.90 -20.35 6.09
C ALA A 16 -4.05 -19.58 6.77
N PHE A 17 -3.89 -18.27 7.00
CA PHE A 17 -4.94 -17.45 7.60
C PHE A 17 -6.16 -17.35 6.67
N LYS A 18 -5.96 -17.12 5.37
CA LYS A 18 -7.05 -17.09 4.37
C LYS A 18 -7.89 -18.37 4.36
N ALA A 19 -7.27 -19.52 4.65
CA ALA A 19 -7.96 -20.82 4.68
C ALA A 19 -8.88 -21.00 5.92
N THR A 20 -8.73 -20.17 6.95
CA THR A 20 -9.58 -20.21 8.16
C THR A 20 -10.92 -19.50 7.94
N ASP A 21 -11.92 -19.81 8.77
CA ASP A 21 -13.19 -19.05 8.78
C ASP A 21 -12.98 -17.58 9.15
N GLU A 22 -12.07 -17.32 10.10
CA GLU A 22 -11.71 -15.97 10.52
C GLU A 22 -11.12 -15.18 9.35
N GLY A 23 -10.16 -15.75 8.62
CA GLY A 23 -9.55 -15.09 7.46
C GLY A 23 -10.53 -14.88 6.32
N ARG A 24 -11.43 -15.83 6.06
CA ARG A 24 -12.54 -15.65 5.10
C ARG A 24 -13.44 -14.48 5.49
N VAL A 25 -13.78 -14.32 6.77
CA VAL A 25 -14.57 -13.19 7.26
C VAL A 25 -13.76 -11.88 7.18
N PHE A 26 -12.48 -11.92 7.57
CA PHE A 26 -11.59 -10.76 7.58
C PHE A 26 -11.41 -10.19 6.17
N PHE A 27 -11.11 -11.05 5.19
CA PHE A 27 -10.94 -10.64 3.80
C PHE A 27 -12.25 -10.56 3.02
N GLY A 28 -13.35 -11.15 3.50
CA GLY A 28 -14.66 -11.13 2.84
C GLY A 28 -15.45 -9.84 3.04
N LYS A 29 -15.08 -9.01 4.02
CA LYS A 29 -15.72 -7.71 4.31
C LYS A 29 -15.31 -6.59 3.33
N PHE A 30 -15.41 -6.83 2.03
CA PHE A 30 -15.30 -5.76 1.04
C PHE A 30 -16.61 -4.96 0.97
N GLY A 31 -16.73 -3.92 1.78
CA GLY A 31 -17.88 -3.02 1.76
C GLY A 31 -17.45 -1.56 1.96
N TRP A 32 -17.93 -0.67 1.09
CA TRP A 32 -17.66 0.76 1.13
C TRP A 32 -18.03 1.45 2.45
N GLY A 33 -18.91 0.84 3.27
CA GLY A 33 -19.45 1.46 4.48
C GLY A 33 -18.59 1.36 5.76
N ASN A 34 -17.54 0.53 5.80
CA ASN A 34 -16.82 0.20 7.04
C ASN A 34 -15.29 0.42 6.97
N ALA A 35 -14.78 1.11 5.94
CA ALA A 35 -13.34 1.37 5.85
C ALA A 35 -12.93 2.37 6.95
N THR A 36 -12.22 1.89 7.96
CA THR A 36 -11.62 2.77 8.98
C THR A 36 -10.64 3.71 8.30
N ARG A 37 -10.84 5.01 8.48
CA ARG A 37 -9.85 6.02 8.06
C ARG A 37 -8.58 5.81 8.87
N LEU A 38 -7.49 5.45 8.20
CA LEU A 38 -6.18 5.33 8.82
C LEU A 38 -5.61 6.72 9.10
N THR A 39 -4.83 6.87 10.17
CA THR A 39 -4.11 8.12 10.39
C THR A 39 -2.94 8.26 9.42
N PHE A 40 -2.48 9.50 9.19
CA PHE A 40 -1.25 9.74 8.43
C PHE A 40 -0.08 8.89 8.95
N GLU A 41 0.09 8.79 10.26
CA GLU A 41 1.12 7.95 10.88
C GLU A 41 0.97 6.45 10.57
N GLN A 42 -0.25 5.93 10.46
CA GLN A 42 -0.48 4.53 10.07
C GLN A 42 -0.12 4.28 8.60
N GLU A 43 -0.41 5.24 7.72
CA GLU A 43 -0.05 5.21 6.30
C GLU A 43 1.47 5.28 6.12
N VAL A 44 2.15 6.18 6.85
CA VAL A 44 3.61 6.31 6.85
C VAL A 44 4.28 5.04 7.36
N ARG A 45 3.80 4.45 8.47
CA ARG A 45 4.36 3.18 8.97
C ARG A 45 4.25 2.05 7.95
N PHE A 46 3.11 1.94 7.27
CA PHE A 46 2.98 0.96 6.20
C PHE A 46 3.98 1.23 5.06
N ALA A 47 4.15 2.50 4.66
CA ALA A 47 5.13 2.88 3.65
C ALA A 47 6.57 2.54 4.07
N GLU A 48 6.94 2.75 5.33
CA GLU A 48 8.24 2.39 5.90
C GLU A 48 8.49 0.87 5.80
N GLU A 49 7.49 0.04 6.11
CA GLU A 49 7.61 -1.43 6.01
C GLU A 49 7.82 -1.93 4.57
N LEU A 50 7.30 -1.21 3.56
CA LEU A 50 7.56 -1.57 2.15
C LEU A 50 9.04 -1.43 1.76
N PHE A 51 9.79 -0.56 2.42
CA PHE A 51 11.23 -0.39 2.17
C PHE A 51 12.12 -1.29 3.03
N ARG A 52 11.56 -1.85 4.11
CA ARG A 52 12.30 -2.58 5.12
C ARG A 52 12.85 -3.92 4.60
N HIS A 53 12.06 -4.62 3.80
CA HIS A 53 12.40 -5.96 3.33
C HIS A 53 12.81 -5.93 1.86
N ASP A 54 13.97 -6.50 1.54
CA ASP A 54 14.57 -6.46 0.20
C ASP A 54 13.60 -6.93 -0.88
N GLU A 55 12.92 -8.05 -0.68
CA GLU A 55 11.92 -8.57 -1.62
C GLU A 55 10.78 -7.59 -1.89
N ILE A 56 10.22 -7.01 -0.83
CA ILE A 56 9.09 -6.07 -0.94
C ILE A 56 9.56 -4.76 -1.55
N ARG A 57 10.77 -4.30 -1.21
CA ARG A 57 11.38 -3.10 -1.74
C ARG A 57 11.66 -3.21 -3.24
N GLU A 58 12.17 -4.34 -3.71
CA GLU A 58 12.41 -4.55 -5.14
C GLU A 58 11.11 -4.66 -5.93
N ALA A 59 10.08 -5.31 -5.36
CA ALA A 59 8.75 -5.32 -5.95
C ALA A 59 8.16 -3.89 -6.03
N LEU A 60 8.26 -3.12 -4.93
CA LEU A 60 7.83 -1.73 -4.88
C LEU A 60 8.52 -0.87 -5.93
N LYS A 61 9.85 -0.99 -6.11
CA LYS A 61 10.59 -0.20 -7.12
C LYS A 61 10.08 -0.43 -8.53
N LYS A 62 9.75 -1.67 -8.89
CA LYS A 62 9.19 -1.98 -10.21
C LYS A 62 7.76 -1.45 -10.33
N SER A 63 6.94 -1.61 -9.30
CA SER A 63 5.62 -0.97 -9.23
C SER A 63 5.72 0.56 -9.37
N ALA A 64 6.70 1.20 -8.75
CA ALA A 64 6.91 2.64 -8.79
C ALA A 64 7.33 3.12 -10.18
N LYS A 65 8.26 2.41 -10.84
CA LYS A 65 8.63 2.67 -12.24
C LYS A 65 7.45 2.53 -13.19
N TRP A 66 6.61 1.52 -12.97
CA TRP A 66 5.41 1.32 -13.76
C TRP A 66 4.41 2.46 -13.57
N VAL A 67 4.15 2.86 -12.33
CA VAL A 67 3.28 4.01 -12.04
C VAL A 67 3.84 5.29 -12.65
N LYS A 68 5.16 5.53 -12.55
CA LYS A 68 5.80 6.67 -13.21
C LYS A 68 5.63 6.64 -14.73
N PHE A 69 5.79 5.46 -15.34
CA PHE A 69 5.56 5.29 -16.77
C PHE A 69 4.12 5.63 -17.16
N LEU A 70 3.13 5.18 -16.38
CA LEU A 70 1.72 5.53 -16.64
C LEU A 70 1.45 7.03 -16.43
N ASP A 71 2.03 7.64 -15.39
CA ASP A 71 1.91 9.07 -15.11
C ASP A 71 2.53 9.91 -16.26
N ASP A 72 3.65 9.44 -16.84
CA ASP A 72 4.34 10.09 -17.97
C ASP A 72 3.66 9.80 -19.33
N ASN A 73 2.78 8.79 -19.44
CA ASN A 73 2.13 8.36 -20.67
C ASN A 73 0.61 8.16 -20.44
N PRO A 74 -0.16 9.24 -20.25
CA PRO A 74 -1.57 9.18 -19.83
C PRO A 74 -2.50 8.50 -20.86
N GLU A 75 -2.12 8.47 -22.13
CA GLU A 75 -2.82 7.73 -23.18
C GLU A 75 -2.54 6.21 -23.19
N PHE A 76 -1.51 5.78 -22.46
CA PHE A 76 -1.15 4.36 -22.34
C PHE A 76 -2.04 3.67 -21.31
N GLY A 77 -2.69 2.58 -21.71
CA GLY A 77 -3.64 1.87 -20.86
C GLY A 77 -3.82 0.41 -21.27
N GLN A 78 -4.78 -0.27 -20.65
CA GLN A 78 -5.02 -1.71 -20.85
C GLN A 78 -5.38 -2.09 -22.30
N GLU A 79 -5.78 -1.11 -23.11
CA GLU A 79 -6.06 -1.28 -24.54
C GLU A 79 -4.78 -1.36 -25.40
N ASP A 80 -3.61 -0.95 -24.89
CA ASP A 80 -2.34 -1.12 -25.58
C ASP A 80 -1.91 -2.60 -25.51
N GLU A 81 -1.55 -3.17 -26.66
CA GLU A 81 -1.15 -4.58 -26.77
C GLU A 81 0.07 -4.94 -25.88
N ARG A 82 0.93 -3.96 -25.57
CA ARG A 82 2.13 -4.13 -24.75
C ARG A 82 1.85 -3.95 -23.25
N PHE A 83 0.62 -3.59 -22.88
CA PHE A 83 0.29 -3.26 -21.49
C PHE A 83 0.67 -4.39 -20.53
N TRP A 84 0.26 -5.62 -20.85
CA TRP A 84 0.53 -6.78 -19.99
C TRP A 84 1.99 -7.24 -20.03
N ASP A 85 2.72 -6.93 -21.10
CA ASP A 85 4.15 -7.21 -21.21
C ASP A 85 5.00 -6.26 -20.36
N LEU A 86 4.57 -4.99 -20.23
CA LEU A 86 5.27 -3.97 -19.45
C LEU A 86 4.81 -3.92 -17.99
N CYS A 87 3.57 -4.32 -17.70
CA CYS A 87 3.01 -4.31 -16.36
C CYS A 87 3.76 -5.31 -15.45
N PRO A 88 4.35 -4.88 -14.32
CA PRO A 88 5.03 -5.78 -13.39
C PRO A 88 4.00 -6.51 -12.52
N VAL A 89 3.22 -7.41 -13.14
CA VAL A 89 2.06 -8.09 -12.52
C VAL A 89 2.45 -8.82 -11.24
N GLU A 90 3.53 -9.59 -11.25
CA GLU A 90 3.96 -10.39 -10.09
C GLU A 90 4.50 -9.52 -8.95
N ASP A 91 5.17 -8.41 -9.26
CA ASP A 91 5.64 -7.46 -8.25
C ASP A 91 4.45 -6.71 -7.63
N ASN A 92 3.48 -6.29 -8.45
CA ASN A 92 2.23 -5.71 -7.98
C ASN A 92 1.43 -6.69 -7.08
N LYS A 93 1.39 -7.97 -7.44
CA LYS A 93 0.80 -9.02 -6.60
C LYS A 93 1.55 -9.17 -5.28
N THR A 94 2.88 -9.12 -5.30
CA THR A 94 3.73 -9.20 -4.11
C THR A 94 3.44 -8.06 -3.14
N VAL A 95 3.44 -6.81 -3.61
CA VAL A 95 3.09 -5.64 -2.78
C VAL A 95 1.65 -5.73 -2.25
N SER A 96 0.71 -6.19 -3.08
CA SER A 96 -0.70 -6.37 -2.68
C SER A 96 -0.88 -7.48 -1.63
N ALA A 97 -0.16 -8.58 -1.76
CA ALA A 97 -0.16 -9.66 -0.78
C ALA A 97 0.47 -9.19 0.54
N PHE A 98 1.59 -8.47 0.49
CA PHE A 98 2.23 -7.92 1.67
C PHE A 98 1.31 -6.94 2.40
N LYS A 99 0.59 -6.08 1.66
CA LYS A 99 -0.47 -5.22 2.22
C LYS A 99 -1.52 -6.02 3.02
N ARG A 100 -1.99 -7.14 2.46
CA ARG A 100 -3.00 -7.99 3.12
C ARG A 100 -2.44 -8.65 4.37
N TRP A 101 -1.21 -9.14 4.30
CA TRP A 101 -0.52 -9.72 5.45
C TRP A 101 -0.27 -8.67 6.54
N TYR A 102 0.24 -7.49 6.21
CA TYR A 102 0.42 -6.39 7.15
C TYR A 102 -0.90 -6.00 7.84
N ALA A 103 -2.00 -5.86 7.07
CA ALA A 103 -3.32 -5.58 7.60
C ALA A 103 -3.80 -6.68 8.58
N MET A 104 -3.61 -7.95 8.22
CA MET A 104 -3.90 -9.10 9.09
C MET A 104 -3.10 -9.01 10.40
N LYS A 105 -1.78 -8.81 10.34
CA LYS A 105 -0.91 -8.73 11.52
C LYS A 105 -1.29 -7.58 12.45
N GLN A 106 -1.75 -6.46 11.89
CA GLN A 106 -2.22 -5.31 12.66
C GLN A 106 -3.70 -5.38 13.05
N ASN A 107 -4.43 -6.41 12.60
CA ASN A 107 -5.89 -6.51 12.71
C ASN A 107 -6.64 -5.27 12.19
N ILE A 108 -6.18 -4.73 11.05
CA ILE A 108 -6.77 -3.59 10.36
C ILE A 108 -7.70 -4.09 9.27
N ALA A 109 -8.98 -3.73 9.35
CA ALA A 109 -9.95 -4.07 8.32
C ALA A 109 -9.55 -3.50 6.96
N LEU A 110 -9.58 -4.34 5.92
CA LEU A 110 -9.31 -3.92 4.55
C LEU A 110 -10.57 -3.35 3.90
N GLY A 111 -10.50 -2.08 3.53
CA GLY A 111 -11.41 -1.41 2.61
C GLY A 111 -10.79 -1.20 1.23
N PRO A 112 -11.57 -0.65 0.27
CA PRO A 112 -11.09 -0.37 -1.09
C PRO A 112 -9.83 0.48 -1.13
N SER A 113 -9.69 1.42 -0.18
CA SER A 113 -8.61 2.40 -0.14
C SER A 113 -7.64 2.23 1.04
N THR A 114 -7.73 1.13 1.79
CA THR A 114 -6.84 0.91 2.94
C THR A 114 -5.39 0.81 2.46
N PHE A 115 -4.54 1.64 3.07
CA PHE A 115 -3.14 1.84 2.75
C PHE A 115 -2.84 2.48 1.37
N SER A 116 -3.85 3.09 0.72
CA SER A 116 -3.64 3.72 -0.59
C SER A 116 -2.67 4.90 -0.51
N ALA A 117 -2.78 5.74 0.53
CA ALA A 117 -1.90 6.88 0.73
C ALA A 117 -0.46 6.42 1.01
N GLY A 118 -0.26 5.47 1.92
CA GLY A 118 1.05 4.91 2.26
C GLY A 118 1.71 4.24 1.07
N LYS A 119 0.96 3.49 0.26
CA LYS A 119 1.50 2.93 -1.00
C LYS A 119 1.95 4.04 -1.95
N ARG A 120 1.16 5.11 -2.12
CA ARG A 120 1.51 6.22 -3.02
C ARG A 120 2.74 6.98 -2.51
N LEU A 121 2.80 7.30 -1.23
CA LEU A 121 3.98 7.89 -0.58
C LEU A 121 5.25 7.06 -0.84
N ALA A 122 5.16 5.74 -0.71
CA ALA A 122 6.30 4.85 -0.97
C ALA A 122 6.72 4.87 -2.45
N ILE A 123 5.78 4.97 -3.38
CA ILE A 123 6.05 5.11 -4.81
C ILE A 123 6.75 6.44 -5.11
N ASP A 124 6.21 7.55 -4.61
CA ASP A 124 6.74 8.89 -4.87
C ASP A 124 8.14 9.05 -4.27
N LEU A 125 8.40 8.50 -3.07
CA LEU A 125 9.75 8.42 -2.52
C LEU A 125 10.68 7.55 -3.37
N ALA A 126 10.22 6.38 -3.83
CA ALA A 126 11.03 5.49 -4.66
C ALA A 126 11.40 6.08 -6.03
N ASN A 127 10.55 6.96 -6.56
CA ASN A 127 10.78 7.70 -7.80
C ASN A 127 11.61 8.99 -7.60
N GLY A 128 11.87 9.38 -6.35
CA GLY A 128 12.58 10.62 -6.02
C GLY A 128 11.72 11.89 -6.09
N ASP A 129 10.39 11.73 -6.17
CA ASP A 129 9.42 12.83 -6.21
C ASP A 129 9.13 13.38 -4.81
N LEU A 130 9.42 12.60 -3.75
CA LEU A 130 9.40 13.04 -2.35
C LEU A 130 10.78 12.87 -1.68
N PRO A 131 11.20 13.81 -0.83
CA PRO A 131 12.49 13.72 -0.13
C PRO A 131 12.47 12.71 1.03
N SER A 132 11.32 12.52 1.70
CA SER A 132 11.12 11.51 2.73
C SER A 132 9.64 11.28 3.01
N LEU A 133 9.28 10.15 3.63
CA LEU A 133 7.88 9.82 4.00
C LEU A 133 7.29 10.76 5.06
N ARG A 134 8.14 11.46 5.82
CA ARG A 134 7.75 12.32 6.95
C ARG A 134 8.02 13.80 6.67
N SER A 135 8.29 14.16 5.43
CA SER A 135 8.51 15.57 5.09
C SER A 135 7.20 16.35 5.07
N PRO A 136 7.23 17.68 5.24
CA PRO A 136 6.04 18.52 5.12
C PRO A 136 5.31 18.33 3.78
N GLU A 137 6.06 18.11 2.69
CA GLU A 137 5.51 17.85 1.36
C GLU A 137 4.73 16.53 1.30
N ALA A 138 5.23 15.47 1.95
CA ALA A 138 4.53 14.19 2.04
C ALA A 138 3.21 14.34 2.82
N GLU A 139 3.23 15.09 3.93
CA GLU A 139 2.01 15.34 4.71
C GLU A 139 1.00 16.18 3.92
N GLN A 140 1.45 17.26 3.26
CA GLN A 140 0.60 18.12 2.43
C GLN A 140 -0.03 17.32 1.29
N PHE A 141 0.75 16.51 0.58
CA PHE A 141 0.26 15.64 -0.49
C PHE A 141 -0.88 14.73 -0.02
N VAL A 142 -0.72 14.07 1.15
CA VAL A 142 -1.77 13.20 1.68
C VAL A 142 -3.00 14.00 2.12
N ARG A 143 -2.83 15.23 2.63
CA ARG A 143 -3.95 16.11 2.97
C ARG A 143 -4.75 16.51 1.72
N GLU A 144 -4.08 16.80 0.62
CA GLU A 144 -4.71 17.23 -0.63
C GLU A 144 -5.41 16.06 -1.33
N GLU A 145 -4.71 14.95 -1.57
CA GLU A 145 -5.19 13.86 -2.42
C GLU A 145 -5.97 12.77 -1.67
N PHE A 146 -5.74 12.62 -0.36
CA PHE A 146 -6.22 11.47 0.41
C PHE A 146 -6.99 11.83 1.69
N SER A 147 -7.31 13.11 1.95
CA SER A 147 -8.09 13.51 3.15
C SER A 147 -9.47 12.87 3.26
N TRP A 148 -10.03 12.36 2.17
CA TRP A 148 -11.29 11.63 2.16
C TRP A 148 -11.18 10.22 2.80
N ILE A 149 -9.97 9.65 2.87
CA ILE A 149 -9.67 8.33 3.47
C ILE A 149 -8.63 8.36 4.61
N VAL A 150 -7.82 9.41 4.73
CA VAL A 150 -6.83 9.56 5.80
C VAL A 150 -7.33 10.50 6.87
N GLY A 151 -7.25 10.07 8.12
CA GLY A 151 -7.50 10.89 9.29
C GLY A 151 -6.28 11.71 9.67
N PHE A 152 -6.48 13.01 9.82
CA PHE A 152 -5.52 13.90 10.47
C PHE A 152 -6.08 14.26 11.85
N PRO A 153 -5.26 14.25 12.92
CA PRO A 153 -5.67 14.83 14.18
C PRO A 153 -6.15 16.26 13.89
N LYS A 154 -7.34 16.63 14.34
CA LYS A 154 -7.80 18.02 14.22
C LYS A 154 -6.73 18.88 14.90
N GLU A 155 -6.14 19.79 14.14
CA GLU A 155 -5.44 20.93 14.72
C GLU A 155 -6.42 21.54 15.73
N ALA A 156 -6.03 21.53 17.00
CA ALA A 156 -6.79 22.20 18.03
C ALA A 156 -6.88 23.68 17.62
N GLN A 157 -8.07 24.09 17.14
CA GLN A 157 -8.43 25.49 16.98
C GLN A 157 -8.52 26.15 18.36
#